data_AF-A0A381LEB4-F1
#
_entry.id   AF-A0A381LEB4-F1
#
_cell.length_a   1.000
_cell.length_b   1.000
_cell.length_c   1.000
_cell.angle_alpha   90.00
_cell.angle_beta   90.00
_cell.angle_gamma   90.00
#
_symmetry.space_group_name_H-M   'P 1'
#
loop_
_entity.id
_entity.type
_entity.pdbx_description
1 polymer ?
#
loop_
_entity_poly.entity_id
_entity_poly.type
_entity_poly.pdbx_seq_one_letter_code
_entity_poly.pdbx_strand_id
1 'polypeptide(L)'
;MSVYGHRCLGPQALGKGCLGKMRYEYSEKMIYNQLLYFMSLFDVDKAKEKCTEAEKEQITALAEHNRDRFGILRGITNGYLDKCGRQWVSMDSLFGRLGF
;
A
#
# COMPACT_ATOMS: atom_id res chain seq x y z
N MET A 1 -0.29 19.11 16.77
CA MET A 1 1.10 18.71 16.48
C MET A 1 2.02 19.81 17.00
N SER A 2 3.12 19.48 17.69
CA SER A 2 4.11 20.50 18.10
C SER A 2 4.71 21.17 16.87
N VAL A 3 5.19 22.42 17.00
CA VAL A 3 5.98 23.09 15.93
C VAL A 3 7.16 22.22 15.50
N TYR A 4 7.75 21.46 16.45
CA TYR A 4 8.71 20.39 16.16
C TYR A 4 7.98 19.04 16.03
N GLY A 5 7.51 18.70 14.83
CA GLY A 5 6.65 17.53 14.57
C GLY A 5 7.24 16.18 15.02
N HIS A 6 8.57 16.05 15.09
CA HIS A 6 9.24 14.83 15.56
C HIS A 6 9.54 14.80 17.06
N ARG A 7 9.31 15.88 17.80
CA ARG A 7 9.64 15.96 19.23
C ARG A 7 8.51 15.42 20.09
N CYS A 8 8.82 14.46 20.97
CA CYS A 8 7.89 13.97 21.99
C CYS A 8 7.44 15.11 22.91
N LEU A 9 6.14 15.18 23.18
CA LEU A 9 5.55 16.20 24.07
C LEU A 9 5.76 15.88 25.56
N GLY A 10 6.09 14.64 25.91
CA GLY A 10 6.26 14.19 27.28
C GLY A 10 4.94 14.14 28.07
N PRO A 11 4.97 13.68 29.33
CA PRO A 11 3.76 13.46 30.14
C PRO A 11 2.99 14.74 30.47
N GLN A 12 3.67 15.89 30.49
CA GLN A 12 3.06 17.21 30.76
C GLN A 12 2.67 17.95 29.47
N ALA A 13 2.85 17.33 28.29
CA ALA A 13 2.61 17.93 26.98
C ALA A 13 3.45 19.19 26.63
N LEU A 14 4.46 19.54 27.43
CA LEU A 14 5.29 20.74 27.27
C LEU A 14 6.52 20.54 26.35
N GLY A 15 6.77 19.32 25.88
CA GLY A 15 7.95 18.98 25.08
C GLY A 15 9.26 18.94 25.88
N LYS A 16 9.20 18.94 27.22
CA LYS A 16 10.36 18.85 28.13
C LYS A 16 10.38 17.50 28.84
N GLY A 17 11.57 16.95 29.11
CA GLY A 17 11.75 15.70 29.85
C GLY A 17 11.53 14.40 29.05
N CYS A 18 11.22 14.47 27.75
CA CYS A 18 11.11 13.30 26.86
C CYS A 18 11.99 13.52 25.62
N LEU A 19 12.92 12.60 25.35
CA LEU A 19 13.79 12.62 24.16
C LEU A 19 13.29 11.68 23.04
N GLY A 20 12.08 11.12 23.18
CA GLY A 20 11.47 10.26 22.18
C GLY A 20 11.21 11.00 20.86
N LYS A 21 11.27 10.25 19.75
CA LYS A 21 10.91 10.74 18.41
C LYS A 21 9.48 10.33 18.07
N MET A 22 8.63 11.31 17.80
CA MET A 22 7.28 11.08 17.32
C MET A 22 7.31 10.60 15.86
N ARG A 23 6.45 9.64 15.57
CA ARG A 23 6.14 9.15 14.22
C ARG A 23 4.63 9.07 14.07
N TYR A 24 4.15 9.11 12.83
CA TYR A 24 2.76 8.76 12.56
C TYR A 24 2.50 7.31 13.00
N GLU A 25 1.43 7.13 13.77
CA GLU A 25 0.98 5.80 14.20
C GLU A 25 0.64 4.92 12.99
N TYR A 26 -0.07 5.49 12.02
CA TYR A 26 -0.30 4.87 10.72
C TYR A 26 0.59 5.51 9.67
N SER A 27 1.70 4.83 9.36
CA SER A 27 2.66 5.33 8.39
C SER A 27 2.15 5.21 6.96
N GLU A 28 2.69 6.03 6.07
CA GLU A 28 2.43 5.96 4.62
C GLU A 28 2.73 4.56 4.04
N LYS A 29 3.76 3.87 4.56
CA LYS A 29 4.08 2.50 4.16
C LYS A 29 2.97 1.53 4.54
N MET A 30 2.36 1.71 5.71
CA MET A 30 1.26 0.85 6.17
C MET A 30 0.03 1.05 5.30
N ILE A 31 -0.34 2.29 4.99
CA ILE A 31 -1.43 2.61 4.05
C ILE A 31 -1.15 1.98 2.68
N TYR A 32 0.05 2.17 2.14
CA TYR A 32 0.43 1.64 0.83
C TYR A 32 0.32 0.11 0.79
N ASN A 33 0.86 -0.57 1.80
CA ASN A 33 0.76 -2.03 1.91
C ASN A 33 -0.68 -2.50 2.05
N GLN A 34 -1.54 -1.75 2.76
CA GLN A 34 -2.95 -2.07 2.90
C GLN A 34 -3.69 -1.98 1.56
N LEU A 35 -3.39 -0.94 0.75
CA LEU A 35 -3.96 -0.80 -0.58
C LEU A 35 -3.47 -1.89 -1.54
N LEU A 36 -2.19 -2.28 -1.47
CA LEU A 36 -1.66 -3.42 -2.22
C LEU A 36 -2.35 -4.74 -1.83
N TYR A 37 -2.62 -4.93 -0.54
CA TYR A 37 -3.39 -6.08 -0.08
C TYR A 37 -4.78 -6.08 -0.70
N PHE A 38 -5.52 -4.97 -0.66
CA PHE A 38 -6.84 -4.88 -1.31
C PHE A 38 -6.77 -5.12 -2.81
N MET A 39 -5.79 -4.55 -3.51
CA MET A 39 -5.59 -4.80 -4.93
C MET A 39 -5.39 -6.30 -5.21
N SER A 40 -4.67 -7.01 -4.34
CA SER A 40 -4.41 -8.44 -4.50
C SER A 40 -5.63 -9.34 -4.25
N LEU A 41 -6.63 -8.87 -3.48
CA LEU A 41 -7.86 -9.62 -3.25
C LEU A 41 -8.74 -9.69 -4.50
N PHE A 42 -8.64 -8.69 -5.38
CA PHE A 42 -9.45 -8.56 -6.58
C PHE A 42 -8.69 -8.96 -7.85
N ASP A 43 -7.50 -9.56 -7.70
CA ASP A 43 -6.68 -10.02 -8.82
C ASP A 43 -7.05 -11.46 -9.20
N VAL A 44 -7.97 -11.55 -10.15
CA VAL A 44 -8.55 -12.80 -10.68
C VAL A 44 -7.48 -13.70 -11.30
N ASP A 45 -6.49 -13.11 -11.98
CA ASP A 45 -5.45 -13.86 -12.66
C ASP A 45 -4.47 -14.44 -11.64
N LYS A 46 -4.08 -13.65 -10.63
CA LYS A 46 -3.28 -14.12 -9.50
C LYS A 46 -3.98 -15.21 -8.67
N ALA A 47 -5.31 -15.16 -8.56
CA ALA A 47 -6.08 -16.19 -7.88
C ALA A 47 -6.06 -17.53 -8.63
N LYS A 48 -6.17 -17.51 -9.97
CA LYS A 48 -6.06 -18.70 -10.84
C LYS A 48 -4.66 -19.30 -10.85
N GLU A 49 -3.62 -18.49 -10.73
CA GLU A 49 -2.23 -18.99 -10.67
C GLU A 49 -1.88 -19.67 -9.34
N LYS A 50 -2.52 -19.25 -8.24
CA LYS A 50 -2.20 -19.72 -6.88
C LYS A 50 -3.08 -20.84 -6.36
N CYS A 51 -4.13 -21.21 -7.07
CA CYS A 51 -5.03 -22.28 -6.63
C CYS A 51 -4.37 -23.66 -6.69
N THR A 52 -4.82 -24.56 -5.82
CA THR A 52 -4.46 -25.98 -5.91
C THR A 52 -5.18 -26.63 -7.09
N GLU A 53 -4.62 -27.70 -7.68
CA GLU A 53 -5.24 -28.39 -8.82
C GLU A 53 -6.64 -28.94 -8.49
N ALA A 54 -6.91 -29.28 -7.23
CA ALA A 54 -8.21 -29.78 -6.78
C ALA A 54 -9.33 -28.72 -6.85
N GLU A 55 -9.00 -27.44 -6.68
CA GLU A 55 -9.97 -26.34 -6.63
C GLU A 55 -9.95 -25.48 -7.89
N LYS A 56 -9.03 -25.78 -8.82
CA LYS A 56 -8.71 -24.95 -9.99
C LYS A 56 -9.89 -24.70 -10.90
N GLU A 57 -10.68 -25.71 -11.20
CA GLU A 57 -11.87 -25.58 -12.06
C GLU A 57 -12.93 -24.69 -11.40
N GLN A 58 -13.22 -24.92 -10.12
CA GLN A 58 -14.20 -24.14 -9.37
C GLN A 58 -13.75 -22.68 -9.23
N ILE A 59 -12.49 -22.45 -8.85
CA ILE A 59 -11.93 -21.11 -8.71
C ILE A 59 -11.93 -20.39 -10.06
N THR A 60 -11.54 -21.06 -11.15
CA THR A 60 -11.56 -20.47 -12.50
C THR A 60 -12.98 -20.08 -12.93
N ALA A 61 -13.97 -20.92 -12.69
CA ALA A 61 -15.36 -20.61 -13.02
C ALA A 61 -15.88 -19.39 -12.23
N LEU A 62 -15.64 -19.34 -10.92
CA LEU A 62 -16.05 -18.23 -10.06
C LEU A 62 -15.29 -16.93 -10.37
N ALA A 63 -14.00 -17.07 -10.68
CA ALA A 63 -13.09 -15.99 -11.07
C ALA A 63 -13.58 -15.29 -12.34
N GLU A 64 -13.89 -16.05 -13.39
CA GLU A 64 -14.38 -15.49 -14.66
C GLU A 64 -15.81 -14.94 -14.54
N HIS A 65 -16.69 -15.61 -13.79
CA HIS A 65 -18.04 -15.10 -13.54
C HIS A 65 -18.05 -13.73 -12.84
N ASN A 66 -17.07 -13.47 -11.97
CA ASN A 66 -16.99 -12.23 -11.21
C ASN A 66 -15.93 -11.24 -11.75
N ARG A 67 -15.35 -11.50 -12.93
CA ARG A 67 -14.24 -10.71 -13.49
C ARG A 67 -14.54 -9.22 -13.53
N ASP A 68 -15.71 -8.84 -14.04
CA ASP A 68 -16.08 -7.42 -14.18
C ASP A 68 -16.26 -6.74 -12.81
N ARG A 69 -16.87 -7.44 -11.85
CA ARG A 69 -17.10 -6.93 -10.50
C ARG A 69 -15.78 -6.69 -9.77
N PHE A 70 -14.85 -7.64 -9.86
CA PHE A 70 -13.51 -7.50 -9.30
C PHE A 70 -12.68 -6.45 -10.04
N GLY A 71 -12.88 -6.31 -11.36
CA GLY A 71 -12.28 -5.24 -12.17
C GLY A 71 -12.63 -3.85 -11.67
N ILE A 72 -13.90 -3.60 -11.31
CA ILE A 72 -14.35 -2.31 -10.75
C ILE A 72 -13.63 -2.01 -9.43
N LEU A 73 -13.60 -2.97 -8.49
CA LEU A 73 -12.96 -2.80 -7.18
C LEU A 73 -11.45 -2.61 -7.30
N ARG A 74 -10.82 -3.34 -8.22
CA ARG A 74 -9.40 -3.16 -8.56
C ARG A 74 -9.14 -1.77 -9.14
N GLY A 75 -10.01 -1.27 -10.02
CA GLY A 75 -9.92 0.09 -10.58
C GLY A 75 -10.00 1.19 -9.51
N ILE A 76 -10.91 1.06 -8.56
CA ILE A 76 -11.02 1.99 -7.43
C ILE A 76 -9.74 1.98 -6.60
N THR A 77 -9.24 0.80 -6.24
CA THR A 77 -8.02 0.65 -5.44
C THR A 77 -6.81 1.22 -6.18
N ASN A 78 -6.72 0.98 -7.49
CA ASN A 78 -5.66 1.52 -8.34
C ASN A 78 -5.70 3.06 -8.37
N GLY A 79 -6.88 3.68 -8.44
CA GLY A 79 -7.00 5.14 -8.38
C GLY A 79 -6.52 5.77 -7.06
N TYR A 80 -6.56 5.03 -5.95
CA TYR A 80 -5.95 5.46 -4.69
C TYR A 80 -4.44 5.21 -4.65
N LEU A 81 -3.99 4.09 -5.23
CA LEU A 81 -2.56 3.77 -5.36
C LEU A 81 -1.84 4.79 -6.25
N ASP A 82 -2.44 5.24 -7.35
CA ASP A 82 -1.84 6.21 -8.28
C ASP A 82 -1.54 7.57 -7.60
N LYS A 83 -2.32 7.93 -6.58
CA LYS A 83 -2.10 9.12 -5.73
C LYS A 83 -1.00 8.90 -4.68
N CYS A 84 -0.65 7.66 -4.39
CA CYS A 84 0.38 7.32 -3.43
C CYS A 84 1.76 7.43 -4.11
N GLY A 85 2.55 8.45 -3.72
CA GLY A 85 3.89 8.67 -4.27
C GLY A 85 4.88 7.51 -4.08
N ARG A 86 4.56 6.52 -3.23
CA ARG A 86 5.36 5.30 -3.03
C ARG A 86 5.27 4.29 -4.19
N GLN A 87 4.26 4.39 -5.05
CA GLN A 87 4.13 3.57 -6.25
C GLN A 87 5.14 3.98 -7.33
N TRP A 88 5.56 5.25 -7.33
CA TRP A 88 6.38 5.82 -8.37
C TRP A 88 7.84 5.92 -7.92
N VAL A 89 8.74 5.51 -8.81
CA VAL A 89 10.18 5.63 -8.60
C VAL A 89 10.75 6.40 -9.78
N SER A 90 11.20 7.62 -9.54
CA SER A 90 11.91 8.40 -10.56
C SER A 90 13.32 7.85 -10.70
N MET A 91 13.54 7.03 -11.73
CA MET A 91 14.84 6.41 -12.00
C MET A 91 15.92 7.46 -12.26
N ASP A 92 15.60 8.56 -12.94
CA ASP A 92 16.53 9.66 -13.20
C ASP A 92 17.08 10.28 -11.89
N SER A 93 16.22 10.42 -10.87
CA SER A 93 16.65 10.94 -9.56
C SER A 93 17.57 9.99 -8.80
N LEU A 94 17.40 8.67 -9.00
CA LEU A 94 18.19 7.62 -8.35
C LEU A 94 19.52 7.37 -9.07
N PHE A 95 19.51 7.38 -10.40
CA PHE A 95 20.63 7.00 -11.25
C PHE A 95 21.29 8.16 -11.98
N GLY A 96 20.81 9.40 -11.84
CA GLY A 96 21.41 10.57 -12.52
C GLY A 96 22.86 10.86 -12.14
N ARG A 97 23.35 10.34 -11.00
CA ARG A 97 24.78 10.40 -10.62
C ARG A 97 25.62 9.24 -11.16
N LEU A 98 25.00 8.23 -11.77
CA LEU A 98 25.66 7.05 -12.32
C LEU A 98 25.99 7.16 -13.82
N GLY A 99 25.63 8.29 -14.46
CA GLY A 99 26.25 8.74 -15.72
C GLY A 99 25.98 7.86 -16.95
N PHE A 100 24.70 7.55 -17.23
CA PHE A 100 24.25 7.06 -18.54
C PHE A 100 23.47 8.17 -19.25
#